data_AF-A0A0K2VG06-F1
#
_entry.id   AF-A0A0K2VG06-F1
#
_cell.length_a   1.000
_cell.length_b   1.000
_cell.length_c   1.000
_cell.angle_alpha   90.00
_cell.angle_beta   90.00
_cell.angle_gamma   90.00
#
_symmetry.space_group_name_H-M   'P 1'
#
loop_
_entity.id
_entity.type
_entity.pdbx_description
1 polymer ?
#
loop_
_entity_poly.entity_id
_entity_poly.type
_entity_poly.pdbx_seq_one_letter_code
_entity_poly.pdbx_strand_id
1 'polypeptide(L)'
;LIRKQLTDRARDFNIILDDVAITELSFGREYAAAVESKQVAQQEAQRAAFVVDKAKQERQQKIVQAEGEALAAAMLGDAISKNPGYLKLRKLRASTNIAKTVSQSQNRVYLNASTLMLNINDKHYDEAINTLKK
;
A
#
# COMPACT_ATOMS: atom_id res chain seq x y z
N LEU A 1 -27.60 -7.38 42.73
CA LEU A 1 -28.21 -6.33 43.58
C LEU A 1 -29.74 -6.35 43.48
N ILE A 2 -30.29 -6.30 42.26
CA ILE A 2 -31.74 -6.26 41.99
C ILE A 2 -32.50 -7.50 42.50
N ARG A 3 -31.99 -8.72 42.23
CA ARG A 3 -32.61 -9.96 42.73
C ARG A 3 -32.82 -9.94 44.25
N LYS A 4 -31.78 -9.60 45.03
CA LYS A 4 -31.85 -9.56 46.50
C LYS A 4 -32.90 -8.57 47.01
N GLN A 5 -32.99 -7.37 46.43
CA GLN A 5 -34.00 -6.37 46.81
C GLN A 5 -35.44 -6.83 46.51
N LEU A 6 -35.64 -7.53 45.39
CA LEU A 6 -36.94 -8.10 45.03
C LEU A 6 -37.31 -9.28 45.93
N THR A 7 -36.34 -10.17 46.24
CA THR A 7 -36.57 -11.30 47.15
C THR A 7 -36.91 -10.83 48.57
N ASP A 8 -36.26 -9.80 49.09
CA ASP A 8 -36.58 -9.26 50.42
C ASP A 8 -37.96 -8.59 50.47
N ARG A 9 -38.37 -7.85 49.44
CA ARG A 9 -39.75 -7.31 49.38
C ARG A 9 -40.81 -8.39 49.18
N ALA A 10 -40.51 -9.45 48.44
CA ALA A 10 -41.43 -10.55 48.20
C ALA A 10 -41.69 -11.40 49.47
N ARG A 11 -40.70 -11.46 50.38
CA ARG A 11 -40.84 -12.13 51.69
C ARG A 11 -41.93 -11.51 52.56
N ASP A 12 -42.09 -10.19 52.56
CA ASP A 12 -43.13 -9.51 53.32
C ASP A 12 -44.55 -9.92 52.89
N PHE A 13 -44.69 -10.40 51.65
CA PHE A 13 -45.96 -10.88 51.08
C PHE A 13 -46.04 -12.40 50.98
N ASN A 14 -45.11 -13.15 51.62
CA ASN A 14 -44.99 -14.62 51.53
C ASN A 14 -44.89 -15.17 50.09
N ILE A 15 -44.30 -14.41 49.16
CA ILE A 15 -44.07 -14.85 47.77
C ILE A 15 -42.63 -15.37 47.63
N ILE A 16 -42.49 -16.58 47.06
CA ILE A 16 -41.17 -17.19 46.75
C ILE A 16 -40.80 -16.82 45.32
N LEU A 17 -39.62 -16.20 45.15
CA LEU A 17 -39.12 -15.70 43.87
C LEU A 17 -37.86 -16.49 43.47
N ASP A 18 -37.95 -17.30 42.41
CA ASP A 18 -36.85 -18.18 41.96
C ASP A 18 -35.86 -17.47 41.01
N ASP A 19 -36.36 -16.84 39.94
CA ASP A 19 -35.52 -16.12 38.97
C ASP A 19 -36.16 -14.82 38.48
N VAL A 20 -35.31 -13.86 38.14
CA VAL A 20 -35.72 -12.54 37.65
C VAL A 20 -35.00 -12.25 36.34
N ALA A 21 -35.76 -12.15 35.25
CA ALA A 21 -35.27 -11.69 33.97
C ALA A 21 -35.64 -10.21 33.77
N ILE A 22 -34.66 -9.40 33.36
CA ILE A 22 -34.93 -8.03 32.89
C ILE A 22 -35.20 -8.13 31.39
N THR A 23 -36.43 -7.83 30.98
CA THR A 23 -36.87 -7.97 29.59
C THR A 23 -36.65 -6.70 28.78
N GLU A 24 -36.83 -5.53 29.40
CA GLU A 24 -36.71 -4.25 28.73
C GLU A 24 -36.15 -3.19 29.67
N LEU A 25 -35.09 -2.51 29.22
CA LEU A 25 -34.47 -1.39 29.92
C LEU A 25 -34.50 -0.19 28.98
N SER A 26 -35.39 0.76 29.25
CA SER A 26 -35.47 2.01 28.50
C SER A 26 -34.63 3.07 29.19
N PHE A 27 -33.58 3.54 28.50
CA PHE A 27 -32.86 4.74 28.91
C PHE A 27 -33.55 5.97 28.32
N GLY A 28 -33.50 7.10 29.02
CA GLY A 28 -34.00 8.37 28.47
C GLY A 28 -33.28 8.73 27.17
N ARG A 29 -33.98 9.41 26.24
CA ARG A 29 -33.43 9.77 24.91
C ARG A 29 -32.09 10.53 25.00
N GLU A 30 -31.97 11.43 25.96
CA GLU A 30 -30.75 12.23 26.18
C GLU A 30 -29.55 11.35 26.61
N TYR A 31 -29.80 10.33 27.43
CA TYR A 31 -28.76 9.39 27.85
C TYR A 31 -28.33 8.50 26.68
N ALA A 32 -29.28 8.03 25.86
CA ALA A 32 -28.97 7.25 24.66
C ALA A 32 -28.11 8.05 23.67
N ALA A 33 -28.46 9.32 23.40
CA ALA A 33 -27.69 10.20 22.52
C ALA A 33 -26.29 10.51 23.08
N ALA A 34 -26.15 10.71 24.39
CA ALA A 34 -24.85 10.92 25.02
C ALA A 34 -23.94 9.67 24.93
N VAL A 35 -24.50 8.48 25.08
CA VAL A 35 -23.75 7.23 24.93
C VAL A 35 -23.36 7.00 23.47
N GLU A 36 -24.26 7.26 22.53
CA GLU A 36 -24.00 7.13 21.09
C GLU A 36 -22.89 8.10 20.64
N SER A 37 -22.98 9.37 21.03
CA SER A 37 -21.93 10.35 20.72
C SER A 37 -20.57 9.96 21.32
N LYS A 38 -20.53 9.41 22.55
CA LYS A 38 -19.30 8.89 23.15
C LYS A 38 -18.73 7.70 22.36
N GLN A 39 -19.60 6.81 21.88
CA GLN A 39 -19.18 5.68 21.05
C GLN A 39 -18.60 6.15 19.71
N VAL A 40 -19.26 7.11 19.05
CA VAL A 40 -18.76 7.70 17.80
C VAL A 40 -17.40 8.36 18.01
N ALA A 41 -17.25 9.17 19.06
CA ALA A 41 -15.98 9.82 19.37
C ALA A 41 -14.85 8.79 19.64
N GLN A 42 -15.15 7.70 20.34
CA GLN A 42 -14.17 6.64 20.59
C GLN A 42 -13.78 5.90 19.31
N GLN A 43 -14.74 5.66 18.41
CA GLN A 43 -14.48 5.04 17.11
C GLN A 43 -13.65 5.95 16.20
N GLU A 44 -13.95 7.25 16.17
CA GLU A 44 -13.17 8.24 15.43
C GLU A 44 -11.74 8.35 15.94
N ALA A 45 -11.53 8.35 17.26
CA ALA A 45 -10.20 8.36 17.85
C ALA A 45 -9.38 7.12 17.46
N GLN A 46 -9.99 5.92 17.49
CA GLN A 46 -9.33 4.69 17.03
C GLN A 46 -8.98 4.76 15.54
N ARG A 47 -9.89 5.27 14.72
CA ARG A 47 -9.65 5.44 13.29
C ARG A 47 -8.53 6.43 13.00
N ALA A 48 -8.49 7.56 13.71
CA ALA A 48 -7.43 8.56 13.57
C ALA A 48 -6.05 7.99 13.93
N ALA A 49 -5.96 7.22 15.01
CA ALA A 49 -4.72 6.52 15.38
C ALA A 49 -4.26 5.56 14.28
N PHE A 50 -5.18 4.77 13.73
CA PHE A 50 -4.88 3.85 12.63
C PHE A 50 -4.38 4.57 11.36
N VAL A 51 -4.98 5.71 11.01
CA VAL A 51 -4.57 6.51 9.85
C VAL A 51 -3.14 7.04 10.04
N VAL A 52 -2.79 7.50 11.23
CA VAL A 52 -1.44 7.97 11.55
C VAL A 52 -0.42 6.84 11.43
N ASP A 53 -0.73 5.66 11.97
CA ASP A 53 0.19 4.53 11.92
C ASP A 53 0.35 3.98 10.50
N LYS A 54 -0.73 3.96 9.70
CA LYS A 54 -0.66 3.65 8.28
C LYS A 54 0.24 4.64 7.53
N ALA A 55 0.10 5.94 7.79
CA ALA A 55 0.92 6.96 7.14
C ALA A 55 2.42 6.82 7.51
N LYS A 56 2.73 6.44 8.76
CA LYS A 56 4.11 6.15 9.18
C LYS A 56 4.68 4.94 8.43
N GLN A 57 3.90 3.85 8.31
CA GLN A 57 4.32 2.65 7.59
C GLN A 57 4.54 2.93 6.11
N GLU A 58 3.63 3.64 5.44
CA GLU A 58 3.79 4.01 4.02
C GLU A 58 5.03 4.88 3.79
N ARG A 59 5.31 5.82 4.71
CA ARG A 59 6.54 6.63 4.64
C ARG A 59 7.79 5.75 4.76
N GLN A 60 7.82 4.85 5.74
CA GLN A 60 8.97 3.96 5.93
C GLN A 60 9.15 3.04 4.73
N GLN A 61 8.07 2.49 4.18
CA GLN A 61 8.10 1.66 2.98
C GLN A 61 8.71 2.41 1.80
N LYS A 62 8.29 3.67 1.56
CA LYS A 62 8.85 4.50 0.48
C LYS A 62 10.34 4.79 0.68
N ILE A 63 10.78 5.04 1.91
CA ILE A 63 12.20 5.28 2.22
C ILE A 63 13.01 4.01 1.92
N VAL A 64 12.60 2.87 2.46
CA VAL A 64 13.31 1.58 2.27
C VAL A 64 13.32 1.18 0.79
N GLN A 65 12.22 1.41 0.08
CA GLN A 65 12.15 1.13 -1.36
C GLN A 65 13.12 2.03 -2.14
N ALA A 66 13.14 3.34 -1.86
CA ALA A 66 14.06 4.27 -2.51
C ALA A 66 15.54 3.96 -2.20
N GLU A 67 15.86 3.60 -0.94
CA GLU A 67 17.20 3.16 -0.55
C GLU A 67 17.60 1.86 -1.24
N GLY A 68 16.70 0.89 -1.32
CA GLY A 68 16.91 -0.38 -2.03
C GLY A 68 17.14 -0.17 -3.52
N GLU A 69 16.35 0.69 -4.16
CA GLU A 69 16.51 1.06 -5.57
C GLU A 69 17.83 1.81 -5.80
N ALA A 70 18.21 2.74 -4.91
CA ALA A 70 19.47 3.48 -5.01
C ALA A 70 20.69 2.57 -4.86
N LEU A 71 20.69 1.67 -3.88
CA LEU A 71 21.76 0.69 -3.68
C LEU A 71 21.85 -0.30 -4.85
N ALA A 72 20.71 -0.77 -5.35
CA ALA A 72 20.66 -1.64 -6.52
C ALA A 72 21.19 -0.92 -7.77
N ALA A 73 20.82 0.35 -7.97
CA ALA A 73 21.31 1.17 -9.08
C ALA A 73 22.82 1.43 -8.99
N ALA A 74 23.36 1.71 -7.80
CA ALA A 74 24.80 1.88 -7.59
C ALA A 74 25.56 0.59 -7.89
N MET A 75 25.13 -0.55 -7.34
CA MET A 75 25.75 -1.85 -7.59
C MET A 75 25.67 -2.25 -9.07
N LEU A 76 24.53 -1.98 -9.72
CA LEU A 76 24.36 -2.21 -11.15
C LEU A 76 25.26 -1.29 -11.98
N GLY A 77 25.41 -0.02 -11.57
CA GLY A 77 26.32 0.95 -12.19
C GLY A 77 27.78 0.51 -12.14
N ASP A 78 28.23 0.00 -10.99
CA ASP A 78 29.57 -0.56 -10.81
C ASP A 78 29.79 -1.81 -11.68
N ALA A 79 28.80 -2.70 -11.75
CA ALA A 79 28.86 -3.89 -12.59
C ALA A 79 28.88 -3.53 -14.09
N ILE A 80 28.12 -2.52 -14.49
CA ILE A 80 28.07 -2.00 -15.85
C ILE A 80 29.39 -1.33 -16.25
N SER A 81 30.00 -0.55 -15.36
CA SER A 81 31.28 0.13 -15.62
C SER A 81 32.42 -0.87 -15.83
N LYS A 82 32.39 -2.01 -15.11
CA LYS A 82 33.38 -3.09 -15.28
C LYS A 82 33.25 -3.83 -16.63
N ASN A 83 32.07 -3.86 -17.23
CA ASN A 83 31.85 -4.55 -18.51
C ASN A 83 31.03 -3.69 -19.49
N PRO A 84 31.69 -2.83 -20.29
CA PRO A 84 31.02 -1.99 -21.30
C PRO A 84 30.33 -2.82 -22.40
N GLY A 85 30.70 -4.10 -22.58
CA GLY A 85 30.02 -5.02 -23.49
C GLY A 85 28.60 -5.39 -23.03
N TYR A 86 28.33 -5.35 -21.73
CA TYR A 86 27.01 -5.67 -21.18
C TYR A 86 25.95 -4.63 -21.57
N LEU A 87 26.30 -3.34 -21.57
CA LEU A 87 25.42 -2.27 -22.05
C LEU A 87 25.04 -2.46 -23.52
N LYS A 88 26.02 -2.80 -24.38
CA LYS A 88 25.76 -3.07 -25.81
C LYS A 88 24.83 -4.25 -25.99
N LEU A 89 25.06 -5.36 -25.28
CA LEU A 89 24.23 -6.56 -25.37
C LEU A 89 22.81 -6.33 -24.83
N ARG A 90 22.68 -5.57 -23.73
CA ARG A 90 21.37 -5.19 -23.16
C ARG A 90 20.59 -4.27 -24.10
N LYS A 91 21.26 -3.30 -24.74
CA LYS A 91 20.67 -2.43 -25.77
C LYS A 91 20.19 -3.25 -26.97
N LEU A 92 21.02 -4.16 -27.50
CA LEU A 92 20.61 -5.05 -28.60
C LEU A 92 19.39 -5.91 -28.24
N ARG A 93 19.32 -6.43 -27.01
CA ARG A 93 18.14 -7.18 -26.54
C ARG A 93 16.89 -6.31 -26.45
N ALA A 94 17.00 -5.08 -25.97
CA ALA A 94 15.90 -4.12 -25.93
C ALA A 94 15.39 -3.81 -27.34
N SER A 95 16.31 -3.48 -28.27
CA SER A 95 16.01 -3.27 -29.69
C SER A 95 15.33 -4.49 -30.33
N THR A 96 15.82 -5.71 -30.04
CA THR A 96 15.21 -6.95 -30.52
C THR A 96 13.79 -7.14 -29.99
N ASN A 97 13.55 -6.79 -28.72
CA ASN A 97 12.24 -6.94 -28.11
C ASN A 97 11.23 -5.94 -28.68
N ILE A 98 11.66 -4.68 -28.85
CA ILE A 98 10.88 -3.63 -29.51
C ILE A 98 10.54 -4.03 -30.95
N ALA A 99 11.52 -4.55 -31.70
CA ALA A 99 11.30 -5.04 -33.07
C ALA A 99 10.26 -6.16 -33.13
N LYS A 100 10.28 -7.10 -32.17
CA LYS A 100 9.26 -8.16 -32.05
C LYS A 100 7.87 -7.58 -31.77
N THR A 101 7.75 -6.65 -30.81
CA THR A 101 6.48 -6.01 -30.48
C THR A 101 5.92 -5.21 -31.67
N VAL A 102 6.76 -4.50 -32.40
CA VAL A 102 6.37 -3.74 -33.61
C VAL A 102 5.98 -4.68 -34.75
N SER A 103 6.69 -5.78 -34.94
CA SER A 103 6.35 -6.79 -35.97
C SER A 103 5.03 -7.52 -35.69
N GLN A 104 4.65 -7.67 -34.41
CA GLN A 104 3.39 -8.31 -34.01
C GLN A 104 2.21 -7.34 -33.97
N SER A 105 2.47 -6.04 -33.92
CA SER A 105 1.44 -5.00 -33.96
C SER A 105 0.72 -4.98 -35.30
N GLN A 106 -0.61 -5.14 -35.29
CA GLN A 106 -1.46 -5.01 -36.49
C GLN A 106 -1.59 -3.55 -36.98
N ASN A 107 -1.21 -2.56 -36.16
CA ASN A 107 -1.30 -1.16 -36.52
C ASN A 107 -0.01 -0.68 -37.22
N ARG A 108 -0.14 -0.14 -38.43
CA ARG A 108 0.98 0.45 -39.19
C ARG A 108 1.28 1.84 -38.66
N VAL A 109 2.19 1.93 -37.68
CA VAL A 109 2.69 3.20 -37.15
C VAL A 109 4.05 3.49 -37.77
N TYR A 110 4.18 4.62 -38.49
CA TYR A 110 5.46 5.09 -38.99
C TYR A 110 6.27 5.69 -37.84
N LEU A 111 7.15 4.90 -37.25
CA LEU A 111 8.06 5.32 -36.19
C LEU A 111 9.48 5.47 -36.75
N ASN A 112 10.18 6.50 -36.31
CA ASN A 112 11.58 6.70 -36.69
C ASN A 112 12.44 5.59 -36.05
N ALA A 113 13.22 4.89 -36.87
CA ALA A 113 14.07 3.77 -36.42
C ALA A 113 15.12 4.19 -35.37
N SER A 114 15.48 5.48 -35.32
CA SER A 114 16.41 6.05 -34.34
C SER A 114 15.77 6.17 -32.96
N THR A 115 14.48 6.53 -32.89
CA THR A 115 13.72 6.62 -31.62
C THR A 115 13.54 5.25 -30.97
N LEU A 116 13.48 4.18 -31.78
CA LEU A 116 13.32 2.80 -31.31
C LEU A 116 14.65 2.08 -31.05
N MET A 117 15.78 2.81 -31.12
CA MET A 117 17.13 2.24 -30.95
C MET A 117 17.41 1.05 -31.89
N LEU A 118 16.78 1.00 -33.06
CA LEU A 118 16.92 -0.12 -34.01
C LEU A 118 18.13 0.06 -34.94
N ASN A 119 18.65 1.29 -35.05
CA ASN A 119 19.84 1.58 -35.85
C ASN A 119 21.12 1.24 -35.05
N ILE A 120 21.65 0.04 -35.29
CA ILE A 120 22.86 -0.48 -34.64
C ILE A 120 24.17 0.12 -35.17
N ASN A 121 24.13 0.90 -36.26
CA ASN A 121 25.31 1.39 -36.96
C ASN A 121 25.57 2.90 -36.75
N ASP A 122 24.75 3.56 -35.93
CA ASP A 122 24.85 5.00 -35.67
C ASP A 122 25.98 5.31 -34.68
N LYS A 123 26.80 6.34 -34.96
CA LYS A 123 27.91 6.76 -34.08
C LYS A 123 27.38 7.27 -32.73
N HIS A 124 26.20 7.90 -32.73
CA HIS A 124 25.51 8.34 -31.51
C HIS A 124 25.07 7.16 -30.62
N TYR A 125 24.98 5.94 -31.17
CA TYR A 125 24.63 4.73 -30.43
C TYR A 125 25.74 4.28 -29.46
N ASP A 126 26.99 4.52 -29.88
CA ASP A 126 28.22 4.08 -29.20
C ASP A 126 28.93 5.21 -28.43
N GLU A 127 28.68 6.48 -28.76
CA GLU A 127 29.28 7.65 -28.09
C GLU A 127 29.04 7.66 -26.57
N ALA A 128 27.83 7.34 -26.12
CA ALA A 128 27.49 7.27 -24.68
C ALA A 128 28.24 6.16 -23.91
N ILE A 129 28.84 5.19 -24.61
CA ILE A 129 29.62 4.10 -24.00
C ILE A 129 31.11 4.46 -24.00
N ASN A 130 31.56 5.22 -25.01
CA ASN A 130 32.96 5.64 -25.14
C ASN A 130 33.33 6.79 -24.19
N THR A 131 32.38 7.63 -23.78
CA THR A 131 32.59 8.65 -22.75
C THR A 131 32.85 8.06 -21.36
N LEU A 132 32.33 6.85 -21.09
CA LEU A 132 32.55 6.10 -19.84
C LEU A 132 33.94 5.40 -19.78
N LYS A 133 34.69 5.43 -20.90
CA LYS A 133 36.01 4.81 -21.06
C LYS A 133 37.17 5.76 -20.73
N LYS A 134 36.91 7.06 -20.57
CA LYS A 134 37.87 8.07 -20.09
C LYS A 134 37.68 8.28 -18.60
#